data_AF-A0A523DNV8-F1
#
_entry.id   AF-A0A523DNV8-F1
#
_cell.length_a   1.000
_cell.length_b   1.000
_cell.length_c   1.000
_cell.angle_alpha   90.00
_cell.angle_beta   90.00
_cell.angle_gamma   90.00
#
_symmetry.space_group_name_H-M   'P 1'
#
loop_
_entity.id
_entity.type
_entity.pdbx_description
1 polymer ?
#
loop_
_entity_poly.entity_id
_entity_poly.type
_entity_poly.pdbx_seq_one_letter_code
_entity_poly.pdbx_strand_id
1 'polypeptide(L)'
;MGDTSAAAREIHRLLRRMVQDLLARKSGGHLVTGAVDEIIVHLPAGGGDAEDFAAELAARLEDEVDDAIRRAAAFRPGHVYCHRCCAAACEHSSPPTAQHVFTGYNPTGTPLWEPMAQALLALRHPEVNALYDNPRALVTLVQDSATLRGTMLKAWQNPVCEVVGQLVAGYFRPPGGSIGNGERLALTLQVTAARTQRQGLRLGLNLLGGPDEAWPIDLEPPWRRPLRWAQDALASVAVPRGRGRGRRLPSPGEVEERVLGILGGLSRRLRQERSGRTRRTGHAQERHQSGERPTRKALDDVRTAPAEAFLLDERNDTLVVLGERGRTHFFTPAGRLASSVRYSRDAIAAKQRRGQWRPAPEERVAALRASLTAGAPEDAESGHED
;
A
#
# COMPACT_ATOMS: atom_id res chain seq x y z
N MET A 1 21.25 -10.74 -44.56
CA MET A 1 20.80 -10.26 -43.22
C MET A 1 19.29 -10.45 -42.94
N GLY A 2 18.41 -10.64 -43.93
CA GLY A 2 16.97 -10.85 -43.69
C GLY A 2 16.55 -12.25 -43.18
N ASP A 3 17.33 -13.28 -43.51
CA ASP A 3 16.97 -14.69 -43.29
C ASP A 3 17.09 -15.13 -41.81
N THR A 4 18.12 -14.66 -41.13
CA THR A 4 18.37 -14.92 -39.70
C THR A 4 17.27 -14.34 -38.79
N SER A 5 16.65 -13.23 -39.20
CA SER A 5 15.54 -12.58 -38.48
C SER A 5 14.21 -13.32 -38.66
N ALA A 6 14.00 -13.99 -39.80
CA ALA A 6 12.84 -14.84 -40.03
C ALA A 6 12.95 -16.13 -39.19
N ALA A 7 14.11 -16.79 -39.21
CA ALA A 7 14.38 -17.98 -38.41
C ALA A 7 14.27 -17.72 -36.90
N ALA A 8 14.81 -16.60 -36.40
CA ALA A 8 14.71 -16.26 -34.98
C ALA A 8 13.26 -16.01 -34.52
N ARG A 9 12.43 -15.36 -35.34
CA ARG A 9 11.00 -15.16 -35.05
C ARG A 9 10.23 -16.47 -35.04
N GLU A 10 10.57 -17.37 -35.95
CA GLU A 10 9.96 -18.69 -36.04
C GLU A 10 10.28 -19.55 -34.81
N ILE A 11 11.55 -19.57 -34.39
CA ILE A 11 11.97 -20.26 -33.16
C ILE A 11 11.24 -19.68 -31.94
N HIS A 12 11.15 -18.36 -31.82
CA HIS A 12 10.43 -17.71 -30.72
C HIS A 12 8.94 -18.11 -30.68
N ARG A 13 8.29 -18.17 -31.85
CA ARG A 13 6.89 -18.59 -31.98
C ARG A 13 6.69 -20.05 -31.55
N LEU A 14 7.58 -20.95 -31.98
CA LEU A 14 7.54 -22.37 -31.60
C LEU A 14 7.75 -22.56 -30.09
N LEU A 15 8.74 -21.89 -29.51
CA LEU A 15 9.00 -21.92 -28.06
C LEU A 15 7.79 -21.42 -27.26
N ARG A 16 7.18 -20.31 -27.69
CA ARG A 16 5.97 -19.78 -27.04
C ARG A 16 4.81 -20.79 -27.08
N ARG A 17 4.63 -21.47 -28.21
CA ARG A 17 3.61 -22.53 -28.35
C ARG A 17 3.90 -23.71 -27.43
N MET A 18 5.14 -24.19 -27.38
CA MET A 18 5.54 -25.27 -26.47
C MET A 18 5.26 -24.92 -25.00
N VAL A 19 5.59 -23.70 -24.57
CA VAL A 19 5.29 -23.24 -23.21
C VAL A 19 3.78 -23.20 -22.97
N GLN A 20 2.99 -22.69 -23.92
CA GLN A 20 1.53 -22.66 -23.80
C GLN A 20 0.93 -24.07 -23.70
N ASP A 21 1.41 -25.01 -24.52
CA ASP A 21 0.97 -26.41 -24.49
C ASP A 21 1.35 -27.09 -23.15
N LEU A 22 2.55 -26.82 -22.62
CA LEU A 22 2.98 -27.30 -21.30
C LEU A 22 2.10 -26.73 -20.18
N LEU A 23 1.80 -25.43 -20.22
CA LEU A 23 0.92 -24.77 -19.26
C LEU A 23 -0.51 -25.31 -19.31
N ALA A 24 -1.04 -25.61 -20.49
CA ALA A 24 -2.38 -26.17 -20.64
C ALA A 24 -2.49 -27.59 -20.05
N ARG A 25 -1.40 -28.38 -20.08
CA ARG A 25 -1.37 -29.77 -19.59
C ARG A 25 -1.06 -29.88 -18.11
N LYS A 26 -0.29 -28.95 -17.53
CA LYS A 26 0.15 -29.01 -16.13
C LYS A 26 -0.92 -28.48 -15.17
N SER A 27 -1.17 -29.22 -14.09
CA SER A 27 -2.03 -28.76 -12.99
C SER A 27 -1.49 -27.44 -12.40
N GLY A 28 -2.31 -26.39 -12.39
CA GLY A 28 -1.90 -25.06 -11.93
C GLY A 28 -1.28 -24.17 -13.01
N GLY A 29 -1.19 -24.62 -14.27
CA GLY A 29 -0.72 -23.77 -15.38
C GLY A 29 -1.58 -22.52 -15.60
N HIS A 30 -2.86 -22.57 -15.23
CA HIS A 30 -3.76 -21.41 -15.25
C HIS A 30 -3.30 -20.26 -14.31
N LEU A 31 -2.51 -20.57 -13.27
CA LEU A 31 -2.00 -19.60 -12.29
C LEU A 31 -0.94 -18.66 -12.87
N VAL A 32 -0.34 -19.04 -14.01
CA VAL A 32 0.81 -18.34 -14.61
C VAL A 32 0.53 -17.81 -16.02
N THR A 33 -0.57 -18.21 -16.65
CA THR A 33 -0.96 -17.89 -18.04
C THR A 33 -1.12 -16.40 -18.38
N GLY A 34 -1.01 -15.49 -17.41
CA GLY A 34 -1.00 -14.03 -17.64
C GLY A 34 0.00 -13.25 -16.79
N ALA A 35 0.85 -13.94 -16.02
CA ALA A 35 1.78 -13.32 -15.06
C ALA A 35 3.25 -13.68 -15.32
N VAL A 36 3.52 -14.54 -16.30
CA VAL A 36 4.88 -14.87 -16.73
C VAL A 36 5.24 -13.94 -17.89
N ASP A 37 5.78 -12.77 -17.52
CA ASP A 37 6.26 -11.80 -18.49
C ASP A 37 7.53 -12.31 -19.22
N GLU A 38 8.29 -13.20 -18.58
CA GLU A 38 9.56 -13.72 -19.13
C GLU A 38 9.92 -15.10 -18.54
N ILE A 39 10.13 -16.11 -19.41
CA ILE A 39 10.83 -17.36 -19.06
C ILE A 39 12.22 -17.29 -19.67
N ILE A 40 13.24 -17.21 -18.81
CA ILE A 40 14.63 -17.21 -19.25
C ILE A 40 15.14 -18.65 -19.20
N VAL A 41 15.33 -19.25 -20.37
CA VAL A 41 15.95 -20.56 -20.50
C VAL A 41 17.40 -20.37 -20.89
N HIS A 42 18.32 -20.79 -20.01
CA HIS A 42 19.72 -20.90 -20.38
C HIS A 42 19.93 -22.23 -21.09
N LEU A 43 20.53 -22.20 -22.29
CA LEU A 43 20.89 -23.38 -23.06
C LEU A 43 22.41 -23.48 -23.15
N PRO A 44 23.00 -24.68 -23.07
CA PRO A 44 24.41 -24.84 -23.33
C PRO A 44 24.70 -24.48 -24.80
N ALA A 45 25.83 -23.83 -25.03
CA ALA A 45 26.27 -23.47 -26.38
C ALA A 45 26.93 -24.68 -27.06
N GLY A 46 26.13 -25.49 -27.75
CA GLY A 46 26.55 -26.43 -28.81
C GLY A 46 27.37 -27.67 -28.40
N GLY A 47 27.11 -28.79 -29.09
CA GLY A 47 27.94 -30.00 -29.04
C GLY A 47 27.27 -31.36 -29.33
N GLY A 48 25.94 -31.41 -29.53
CA GLY A 48 25.18 -32.66 -29.73
C GLY A 48 24.28 -32.64 -30.98
N ASP A 49 23.67 -33.79 -31.28
CA ASP A 49 22.66 -33.92 -32.34
C ASP A 49 21.42 -33.05 -32.02
N ALA A 50 20.67 -32.66 -33.05
CA ALA A 50 19.48 -31.83 -32.94
C ALA A 50 18.41 -32.48 -32.03
N GLU A 51 18.32 -33.80 -32.02
CA GLU A 51 17.40 -34.55 -31.15
C GLU A 51 17.76 -34.40 -29.66
N ASP A 52 19.05 -34.54 -29.31
CA ASP A 52 19.53 -34.37 -27.94
C ASP A 52 19.32 -32.94 -27.46
N PHE A 53 19.60 -31.96 -28.32
CA PHE A 53 19.35 -30.55 -28.03
C PHE A 53 17.86 -30.28 -27.79
N ALA A 54 16.98 -30.85 -28.61
CA ALA A 54 15.53 -30.70 -28.47
C ALA A 54 15.01 -31.34 -27.17
N ALA A 55 15.50 -32.54 -26.82
CA ALA A 55 15.16 -33.21 -25.58
C ALA A 55 15.63 -32.42 -24.35
N GLU A 56 16.85 -31.89 -24.37
CA GLU A 56 17.37 -31.06 -23.29
C GLU A 56 16.59 -29.73 -23.16
N LEU A 57 16.26 -29.09 -24.28
CA LEU A 57 15.44 -27.88 -24.30
C LEU A 57 14.05 -28.16 -23.71
N ALA A 58 13.41 -29.26 -24.09
CA ALA A 58 12.10 -29.65 -23.59
C ALA A 58 12.14 -29.88 -22.06
N ALA A 59 13.10 -30.65 -21.57
CA ALA A 59 13.27 -30.89 -20.13
C ALA A 59 13.52 -29.59 -19.35
N ARG A 60 14.37 -28.69 -19.88
CA ARG A 60 14.62 -27.38 -19.25
C ARG A 60 13.38 -26.49 -19.25
N LEU A 61 12.60 -26.48 -20.33
CA LEU A 61 11.34 -25.75 -20.41
C LEU A 61 10.32 -26.29 -19.41
N GLU A 62 10.20 -27.60 -19.28
CA GLU A 62 9.32 -28.25 -18.30
C GLU A 62 9.69 -27.87 -16.87
N ASP A 63 10.98 -27.93 -16.52
CA ASP A 63 11.47 -27.53 -15.20
C ASP A 63 11.16 -26.06 -14.87
N GLU A 64 11.40 -25.14 -15.83
CA GLU A 64 11.15 -23.71 -15.63
C GLU A 64 9.65 -23.41 -15.52
N VAL A 65 8.81 -24.12 -16.28
CA VAL A 65 7.35 -24.03 -16.19
C VAL A 65 6.86 -24.56 -14.84
N ASP A 66 7.37 -25.70 -14.38
CA ASP A 66 7.04 -26.23 -13.05
C ASP A 66 7.47 -25.29 -11.93
N ASP A 67 8.64 -24.68 -12.04
CA ASP A 67 9.10 -23.65 -11.11
C ASP A 67 8.22 -22.40 -11.15
N ALA A 68 7.75 -21.97 -12.32
CA ALA A 68 6.80 -20.87 -12.43
C ALA A 68 5.46 -21.21 -11.76
N ILE A 69 4.91 -22.38 -12.04
CA ILE A 69 3.64 -22.85 -11.44
C ILE A 69 3.78 -22.98 -9.92
N ARG A 70 4.84 -23.64 -9.43
CA ARG A 70 5.13 -23.78 -7.99
C ARG A 70 5.19 -22.43 -7.31
N ARG A 71 5.84 -21.43 -7.92
CA ARG A 71 5.91 -20.05 -7.39
C ARG A 71 4.56 -19.36 -7.34
N ALA A 72 3.78 -19.44 -8.41
CA ALA A 72 2.45 -18.83 -8.45
C ALA A 72 1.47 -19.51 -7.47
N ALA A 73 1.60 -20.82 -7.27
CA ALA A 73 0.86 -21.56 -6.26
C ALA A 73 1.30 -21.21 -4.83
N ALA A 74 2.57 -20.85 -4.65
CA ALA A 74 3.20 -20.52 -3.37
C ALA A 74 2.95 -19.09 -2.88
N PHE A 75 2.87 -18.13 -3.81
CA PHE A 75 2.72 -16.72 -3.49
C PHE A 75 1.54 -16.13 -4.24
N ARG A 76 0.49 -15.76 -3.49
CA ARG A 76 -0.67 -15.04 -3.99
C ARG A 76 -0.89 -13.81 -3.11
N PRO A 77 -0.89 -12.60 -3.67
CA PRO A 77 -1.19 -11.38 -2.92
C PRO A 77 -2.51 -11.52 -2.14
N GLY A 78 -2.53 -11.13 -0.88
CA GLY A 78 -3.71 -11.25 -0.01
C GLY A 78 -3.85 -12.61 0.69
N HIS A 79 -3.04 -13.60 0.33
CA HIS A 79 -3.19 -14.96 0.85
C HIS A 79 -1.88 -15.54 1.41
N VAL A 80 -1.98 -16.22 2.56
CA VAL A 80 -0.90 -17.00 3.18
C VAL A 80 -0.85 -18.40 2.56
N TYR A 81 0.35 -18.92 2.30
CA TYR A 81 0.50 -20.29 1.84
C TYR A 81 0.01 -21.29 2.90
N CYS A 82 -0.97 -22.13 2.55
CA CYS A 82 -1.42 -23.22 3.41
C CYS A 82 -0.61 -24.47 3.11
N HIS A 83 0.22 -24.89 4.06
CA HIS A 83 1.05 -26.09 3.91
C HIS A 83 0.22 -27.37 3.89
N ARG A 84 -0.94 -27.39 4.55
CA ARG A 84 -1.85 -28.55 4.53
C ARG A 84 -2.50 -28.77 3.16
N CYS A 85 -2.94 -27.69 2.53
CA CYS A 85 -3.58 -27.73 1.21
C CYS A 85 -2.58 -27.64 0.06
N CYS A 86 -1.30 -27.39 0.36
CA CYS A 86 -0.24 -27.10 -0.59
C CYS A 86 -0.57 -25.96 -1.57
N ALA A 87 -1.34 -24.96 -1.14
CA ALA A 87 -1.83 -23.89 -2.00
C ALA A 87 -2.00 -22.56 -1.25
N ALA A 88 -1.77 -21.45 -1.96
CA ALA A 88 -2.14 -20.11 -1.49
C ALA A 88 -3.60 -19.72 -1.83
N ALA A 89 -4.33 -20.53 -2.60
CA ALA A 89 -5.75 -20.31 -2.92
C ALA A 89 -6.62 -21.38 -2.26
N CYS A 90 -6.89 -21.23 -0.96
CA CYS A 90 -7.82 -22.09 -0.23
C CYS A 90 -8.55 -21.27 0.84
N GLU A 91 -9.61 -21.81 1.43
CA GLU A 91 -10.40 -21.12 2.47
C GLU A 91 -9.53 -20.65 3.66
N HIS A 92 -8.50 -21.41 4.00
CA HIS A 92 -7.61 -21.10 5.12
C HIS A 92 -6.61 -19.98 4.82
N SER A 93 -6.42 -19.60 3.56
CA SER A 93 -5.31 -18.71 3.16
C SER A 93 -5.60 -17.23 3.33
N SER A 94 -6.85 -16.84 3.58
CA SER A 94 -7.24 -15.44 3.78
C SER A 94 -7.77 -15.17 5.19
N PRO A 95 -7.61 -13.95 5.73
CA PRO A 95 -8.19 -13.59 7.02
C PRO A 95 -9.72 -13.66 6.95
N PRO A 96 -10.40 -14.18 7.99
CA PRO A 96 -11.86 -14.29 7.99
C PRO A 96 -12.57 -12.92 8.13
N THR A 97 -11.93 -11.93 8.77
CA THR A 97 -12.44 -10.55 8.83
C THR A 97 -11.29 -9.53 8.78
N ALA A 98 -11.62 -8.25 8.53
CA ALA A 98 -10.65 -7.16 8.47
C ALA A 98 -9.87 -6.88 9.78
N GLN A 99 -10.28 -7.49 10.90
CA GLN A 99 -9.60 -7.37 12.18
C GLN A 99 -8.63 -8.52 12.47
N HIS A 100 -8.67 -9.58 11.67
CA HIS A 100 -7.84 -10.76 11.86
C HIS A 100 -6.47 -10.58 11.22
N VAL A 101 -5.46 -11.12 11.90
CA VAL A 101 -4.06 -11.12 11.49
C VAL A 101 -3.55 -12.54 11.52
N PHE A 102 -2.56 -12.83 10.69
CA PHE A 102 -1.92 -14.15 10.71
C PHE A 102 -1.01 -14.24 11.92
N THR A 103 -1.19 -15.28 12.75
CA THR A 103 -0.42 -15.47 14.00
C THR A 103 0.56 -16.63 13.94
N GLY A 104 0.54 -17.40 12.86
CA GLY A 104 1.41 -18.56 12.65
C GLY A 104 0.66 -19.72 12.02
N TYR A 105 1.20 -20.92 12.19
CA TYR A 105 0.60 -22.15 11.67
C TYR A 105 0.15 -23.08 12.81
N ASN A 106 -0.90 -23.86 12.55
CA ASN A 106 -1.20 -25.00 13.41
C ASN A 106 -0.15 -26.14 13.19
N PRO A 107 -0.15 -27.20 14.02
CA PRO A 107 0.77 -28.32 13.84
C PRO A 107 0.72 -29.02 12.48
N THR A 108 -0.40 -28.93 11.78
CA THR A 108 -0.63 -29.53 10.44
C THR A 108 -0.37 -28.57 9.28
N GLY A 109 0.14 -27.36 9.55
CA GLY A 109 0.51 -26.40 8.53
C GLY A 109 -0.66 -25.58 7.92
N THR A 110 -1.83 -25.59 8.54
CA THR A 110 -2.91 -24.63 8.23
C THR A 110 -2.63 -23.28 8.88
N PRO A 111 -2.82 -22.14 8.17
CA PRO A 111 -2.69 -20.81 8.75
C PRO A 111 -3.63 -20.58 9.95
N LEU A 112 -3.13 -19.89 10.97
CA LEU A 112 -3.90 -19.42 12.12
C LEU A 112 -4.19 -17.93 11.96
N TRP A 113 -5.45 -17.58 12.23
CA TRP A 113 -5.96 -16.22 12.16
C TRP A 113 -6.59 -15.86 13.49
N GLU A 114 -6.17 -14.74 14.07
CA GLU A 114 -6.73 -14.22 15.32
C GLU A 114 -7.03 -12.73 15.18
N PRO A 115 -8.06 -12.20 15.87
CA PRO A 115 -8.25 -10.77 16.01
C PRO A 115 -6.97 -10.12 16.56
N MET A 116 -6.49 -9.06 15.92
CA MET A 116 -5.22 -8.41 16.29
C MET A 116 -5.11 -8.08 17.80
N ALA A 117 -6.20 -7.60 18.41
CA ALA A 117 -6.22 -7.31 19.84
C ALA A 117 -5.97 -8.56 20.70
N GLN A 118 -6.57 -9.71 20.34
CA GLN A 118 -6.37 -10.98 21.05
C GLN A 118 -4.93 -11.48 20.87
N ALA A 119 -4.41 -11.43 19.65
CA ALA A 119 -3.02 -11.82 19.36
C ALA A 119 -2.01 -11.01 20.20
N LEU A 120 -2.22 -9.68 20.30
CA LEU A 120 -1.36 -8.82 21.11
C LEU A 120 -1.49 -9.07 22.62
N LEU A 121 -2.69 -9.41 23.11
CA LEU A 121 -2.91 -9.78 24.50
C LEU A 121 -2.22 -11.10 24.85
N ALA A 122 -2.34 -12.11 23.98
CA ALA A 122 -1.68 -13.41 24.16
C ALA A 122 -0.16 -13.26 24.24
N LEU A 123 0.42 -12.36 23.42
CA LEU A 123 1.84 -12.02 23.42
C LEU A 123 2.25 -11.03 24.52
N ARG A 124 1.31 -10.56 25.35
CA ARG A 124 1.54 -9.52 26.39
C ARG A 124 2.27 -8.30 25.82
N HIS A 125 1.84 -7.84 24.64
CA HIS A 125 2.51 -6.74 23.94
C HIS A 125 2.47 -5.45 24.80
N PRO A 126 3.59 -4.73 24.97
CA PRO A 126 3.67 -3.60 25.90
C PRO A 126 2.70 -2.46 25.55
N GLU A 127 2.45 -2.25 24.26
CA GLU A 127 1.55 -1.19 23.76
C GLU A 127 0.12 -1.67 23.52
N VAL A 128 -0.30 -2.85 24.01
CA VAL A 128 -1.64 -3.40 23.73
C VAL A 128 -2.76 -2.46 24.22
N ASN A 129 -2.55 -1.79 25.35
CA ASN A 129 -3.51 -0.82 25.89
C ASN A 129 -3.72 0.37 24.93
N ALA A 130 -2.72 0.73 24.13
CA ALA A 130 -2.79 1.85 23.20
C ALA A 130 -3.80 1.63 22.05
N LEU A 131 -4.23 0.37 21.84
CA LEU A 131 -5.36 0.06 20.96
C LEU A 131 -6.69 0.63 21.46
N TYR A 132 -6.80 0.92 22.76
CA TYR A 132 -8.03 1.36 23.43
C TYR A 132 -8.04 2.87 23.77
N ASP A 133 -6.91 3.56 23.59
CA ASP A 133 -6.77 5.00 23.83
C ASP A 133 -7.69 5.88 22.96
N ASN A 134 -7.84 7.15 23.33
CA ASN A 134 -8.50 8.16 22.50
C ASN A 134 -7.58 9.37 22.27
N PRO A 135 -7.04 9.59 21.04
CA PRO A 135 -7.20 8.74 19.86
C PRO A 135 -6.37 7.46 19.95
N ARG A 136 -6.92 6.35 19.45
CA ARG A 136 -6.24 5.04 19.42
C ARG A 136 -4.90 5.15 18.70
N ALA A 137 -3.86 4.57 19.27
CA ALA A 137 -2.54 4.51 18.62
C ALA A 137 -2.52 3.46 17.51
N LEU A 138 -1.52 3.57 16.62
CA LEU A 138 -1.13 2.44 15.78
C LEU A 138 -0.18 1.58 16.59
N VAL A 139 -0.55 0.33 16.81
CA VAL A 139 0.34 -0.68 17.36
C VAL A 139 0.91 -1.50 16.21
N THR A 140 2.17 -1.88 16.34
CA THR A 140 2.84 -2.74 15.36
C THR A 140 3.66 -3.79 16.08
N LEU A 141 3.71 -4.99 15.51
CA LEU A 141 4.43 -6.15 16.03
C LEU A 141 5.22 -6.80 14.89
N VAL A 142 6.54 -6.90 15.04
CA VAL A 142 7.41 -7.66 14.12
C VAL A 142 7.63 -9.05 14.70
N GLN A 143 7.54 -10.08 13.86
CA GLN A 143 7.78 -11.47 14.24
C GLN A 143 8.71 -12.15 13.23
N ASP A 144 9.57 -13.02 13.73
CA ASP A 144 10.51 -13.83 12.96
C ASP A 144 9.89 -15.15 12.46
N SER A 145 10.62 -15.87 11.60
CA SER A 145 10.12 -17.13 11.01
C SER A 145 9.90 -18.20 12.08
N ALA A 146 10.81 -18.28 13.06
CA ALA A 146 10.77 -19.26 14.12
C ALA A 146 9.50 -19.13 14.98
N THR A 147 9.09 -17.91 15.29
CA THR A 147 7.86 -17.62 16.03
C THR A 147 6.63 -18.08 15.24
N LEU A 148 6.57 -17.78 13.95
CA LEU A 148 5.39 -18.09 13.10
C LEU A 148 5.23 -19.57 12.80
N ARG A 149 6.34 -20.32 12.82
CA ARG A 149 6.38 -21.75 12.46
C ARG A 149 6.66 -22.65 13.66
N GLY A 150 6.85 -22.09 14.86
CA GLY A 150 7.31 -22.83 16.03
C GLY A 150 6.41 -24.00 16.45
N THR A 151 5.12 -23.91 16.15
CA THR A 151 4.10 -24.92 16.41
C THR A 151 3.93 -25.95 15.28
N MET A 152 4.48 -25.70 14.08
CA MET A 152 4.28 -26.54 12.90
C MET A 152 5.26 -27.73 12.88
N LEU A 153 4.72 -28.94 12.71
CA LEU A 153 5.52 -30.15 12.63
C LEU A 153 6.36 -30.16 11.35
N LYS A 154 7.60 -30.68 11.43
CA LYS A 154 8.54 -30.75 10.30
C LYS A 154 7.97 -31.43 9.05
N ALA A 155 7.14 -32.46 9.23
CA ALA A 155 6.51 -33.20 8.12
C ALA A 155 5.59 -32.34 7.24
N TRP A 156 5.05 -31.25 7.79
CA TRP A 156 4.18 -30.32 7.06
C TRP A 156 4.94 -29.12 6.50
N GLN A 157 6.24 -28.99 6.75
CA GLN A 157 7.01 -27.87 6.23
C GLN A 157 7.28 -28.06 4.74
N ASN A 158 6.70 -27.19 3.91
CA ASN A 158 6.93 -27.18 2.46
C ASN A 158 8.00 -26.14 2.10
N PRO A 159 9.11 -26.53 1.44
CA PRO A 159 10.19 -25.61 1.11
C PRO A 159 9.89 -24.66 -0.07
N VAL A 160 8.75 -24.82 -0.76
CA VAL A 160 8.41 -24.02 -1.95
C VAL A 160 8.17 -22.54 -1.59
N CYS A 161 7.63 -22.26 -0.40
CA CYS A 161 7.40 -20.92 0.11
C CYS A 161 7.70 -20.89 1.60
N GLU A 162 8.67 -20.08 2.00
CA GLU A 162 9.02 -19.92 3.40
C GLU A 162 8.66 -18.52 3.87
N VAL A 163 7.88 -18.41 4.95
CA VAL A 163 7.69 -17.13 5.63
C VAL A 163 8.98 -16.80 6.39
N VAL A 164 9.66 -15.73 5.98
CA VAL A 164 10.92 -15.28 6.60
C VAL A 164 10.66 -14.38 7.79
N GLY A 165 9.56 -13.62 7.76
CA GLY A 165 9.16 -12.77 8.87
C GLY A 165 7.91 -11.99 8.51
N GLN A 166 7.33 -11.32 9.51
CA GLN A 166 6.16 -10.48 9.29
C GLN A 166 6.11 -9.25 10.17
N LEU A 167 5.26 -8.32 9.76
CA LEU A 167 4.85 -7.17 10.53
C LEU A 167 3.32 -7.12 10.59
N VAL A 168 2.77 -7.23 11.78
CA VAL A 168 1.38 -6.93 12.06
C VAL A 168 1.24 -5.45 12.39
N ALA A 169 0.24 -4.77 11.82
CA ALA A 169 0.01 -3.35 12.05
C ALA A 169 -1.48 -3.02 12.11
N GLY A 170 -1.86 -2.19 13.08
CA GLY A 170 -3.26 -1.79 13.25
C GLY A 170 -3.52 -1.09 14.59
N TYR A 171 -4.70 -0.53 14.78
CA TYR A 171 -5.78 -0.49 13.80
C TYR A 171 -5.72 0.74 12.89
N PHE A 172 -5.94 0.57 11.60
CA PHE A 172 -6.24 1.64 10.66
C PHE A 172 -7.74 1.91 10.62
N ARG A 173 -8.13 3.14 10.27
CA ARG A 173 -9.54 3.52 10.08
C ARG A 173 -9.76 3.96 8.64
N PRO A 174 -10.69 3.33 7.90
CA PRO A 174 -11.09 3.81 6.59
C PRO A 174 -11.67 5.23 6.66
N PRO A 175 -11.40 6.09 5.66
CA PRO A 175 -12.08 7.37 5.53
C PRO A 175 -13.58 7.14 5.27
N GLY A 176 -14.46 7.83 5.99
CA GLY A 176 -15.91 7.77 5.75
C GLY A 176 -16.69 6.81 6.66
N GLY A 177 -16.02 5.98 7.49
CA GLY A 177 -16.65 5.25 8.59
C GLY A 177 -17.73 4.21 8.22
N SER A 178 -17.96 3.94 6.93
CA SER A 178 -19.07 3.11 6.44
C SER A 178 -18.60 1.76 5.91
N ILE A 179 -18.13 0.92 6.82
CA ILE A 179 -18.40 -0.53 6.84
C ILE A 179 -18.65 -0.82 8.33
N GLY A 180 -19.59 -1.70 8.68
CA GLY A 180 -20.28 -1.80 9.98
C GLY A 180 -19.46 -1.53 11.25
N ASN A 181 -20.13 -1.00 12.29
CA ASN A 181 -19.55 -0.79 13.64
C ASN A 181 -18.12 -0.18 13.68
N GLY A 182 -17.88 0.94 12.97
CA GLY A 182 -16.62 1.69 13.14
C GLY A 182 -15.37 0.85 12.84
N GLU A 183 -15.47 0.05 11.77
CA GLU A 183 -14.59 -1.06 11.48
C GLU A 183 -13.10 -0.69 11.47
N ARG A 184 -12.37 -1.46 12.26
CA ARG A 184 -10.96 -1.33 12.49
C ARG A 184 -10.23 -2.28 11.54
N LEU A 185 -9.26 -1.77 10.80
CA LEU A 185 -8.49 -2.60 9.87
C LEU A 185 -7.15 -2.97 10.51
N ALA A 186 -6.87 -4.27 10.57
CA ALA A 186 -5.56 -4.80 10.88
C ALA A 186 -4.93 -5.36 9.60
N LEU A 187 -3.61 -5.20 9.48
CA LEU A 187 -2.84 -5.66 8.34
C LEU A 187 -1.76 -6.63 8.83
N THR A 188 -1.51 -7.67 8.05
CA THR A 188 -0.28 -8.46 8.18
C THR A 188 0.56 -8.28 6.92
N LEU A 189 1.78 -7.79 7.09
CA LEU A 189 2.78 -7.58 6.05
C LEU A 189 3.80 -8.70 6.15
N GLN A 190 3.69 -9.69 5.27
CA GLN A 190 4.44 -10.95 5.36
C GLN A 190 5.52 -11.00 4.28
N VAL A 191 6.77 -11.28 4.67
CA VAL A 191 7.85 -11.51 3.73
C VAL A 191 8.02 -13.00 3.52
N THR A 192 7.90 -13.43 2.27
CA THR A 192 8.13 -14.82 1.88
C THR A 192 9.38 -14.95 1.02
N ALA A 193 10.12 -16.02 1.22
CA ALA A 193 11.21 -16.44 0.36
C ALA A 193 10.78 -17.60 -0.51
N ALA A 194 11.08 -17.48 -1.80
CA ALA A 194 11.11 -18.61 -2.71
C ALA A 194 12.57 -18.82 -3.11
N ARG A 195 13.11 -20.00 -2.79
CA ARG A 195 14.44 -20.44 -3.23
C ARG A 195 14.24 -21.49 -4.30
N THR A 196 14.67 -21.22 -5.52
CA THR A 196 14.79 -22.26 -6.55
C THR A 196 16.26 -22.56 -6.80
N GLN A 197 16.57 -23.82 -7.11
CA GLN A 197 17.95 -24.25 -7.35
C GLN A 197 18.61 -23.43 -8.48
N ARG A 198 17.83 -22.97 -9.46
CA ARG A 198 18.31 -22.26 -10.65
C ARG A 198 18.26 -20.73 -10.58
N GLN A 199 17.24 -20.11 -9.96
CA GLN A 199 17.02 -18.64 -10.10
C GLN A 199 17.53 -17.75 -8.95
N GLY A 200 18.10 -18.33 -7.89
CA GLY A 200 18.61 -17.57 -6.74
C GLY A 200 17.54 -17.28 -5.68
N LEU A 201 17.82 -16.34 -4.78
CA LEU A 201 16.90 -15.98 -3.69
C LEU A 201 15.95 -14.88 -4.17
N ARG A 202 14.64 -15.15 -4.14
CA ARG A 202 13.60 -14.14 -4.33
C ARG A 202 12.81 -13.92 -3.05
N LEU A 203 12.53 -12.65 -2.76
CA LEU A 203 11.71 -12.23 -1.63
C LEU A 203 10.45 -11.55 -2.16
N GLY A 204 9.29 -11.93 -1.65
CA GLY A 204 8.00 -11.29 -1.91
C GLY A 204 7.49 -10.62 -0.64
N LEU A 205 6.88 -9.44 -0.77
CA LEU A 205 6.16 -8.79 0.32
C LEU A 205 4.65 -8.92 0.07
N ASN A 206 4.00 -9.71 0.89
CA ASN A 206 2.56 -9.93 0.87
C ASN A 206 1.86 -8.98 1.83
N LEU A 207 0.74 -8.42 1.40
CA LEU A 207 -0.18 -7.67 2.25
C LEU A 207 -1.43 -8.53 2.47
N LEU A 208 -1.69 -8.88 3.72
CA LEU A 208 -2.83 -9.71 4.14
C LEU A 208 -3.78 -8.84 4.96
N GLY A 209 -5.05 -8.86 4.59
CA GLY A 209 -6.07 -7.96 5.14
C GLY A 209 -6.02 -6.57 4.48
N GLY A 210 -7.21 -6.02 4.18
CA GLY A 210 -7.41 -4.79 3.38
C GLY A 210 -6.90 -4.91 1.93
N PRO A 211 -7.30 -4.07 0.95
CA PRO A 211 -8.35 -3.07 0.88
C PRO A 211 -9.36 -3.28 -0.28
N ASP A 212 -9.46 -4.46 -0.90
CA ASP A 212 -10.26 -4.59 -2.15
C ASP A 212 -11.72 -4.12 -1.99
N GLU A 213 -12.28 -4.17 -0.78
CA GLU A 213 -13.60 -3.58 -0.48
C GLU A 213 -13.55 -2.48 0.60
N ALA A 214 -12.47 -2.43 1.42
CA ALA A 214 -12.46 -1.66 2.66
C ALA A 214 -11.92 -0.23 2.57
N TRP A 215 -11.17 0.13 1.51
CA TRP A 215 -10.59 1.46 1.36
C TRP A 215 -11.06 2.14 0.07
N PRO A 216 -11.52 3.41 0.11
CA PRO A 216 -11.97 4.10 -1.10
C PRO A 216 -10.87 4.18 -2.16
N ILE A 217 -11.19 3.82 -3.41
CA ILE A 217 -10.26 3.80 -4.55
C ILE A 217 -9.58 5.16 -4.76
N ASP A 218 -10.29 6.26 -4.47
CA ASP A 218 -9.82 7.63 -4.67
C ASP A 218 -8.87 8.14 -3.58
N LEU A 219 -8.65 7.37 -2.51
CA LEU A 219 -7.83 7.79 -1.37
C LEU A 219 -6.60 6.90 -1.21
N GLU A 220 -5.42 7.51 -1.16
CA GLU A 220 -4.18 6.76 -0.94
C GLU A 220 -4.15 6.18 0.50
N PRO A 221 -4.04 4.85 0.66
CA PRO A 221 -3.94 4.24 1.99
C PRO A 221 -2.65 4.65 2.71
N PRO A 222 -2.67 4.82 4.05
CA PRO A 222 -1.52 5.31 4.82
C PRO A 222 -0.33 4.34 4.84
N TRP A 223 -0.51 3.07 4.46
CA TRP A 223 0.59 2.11 4.35
C TRP A 223 1.23 2.06 2.96
N ARG A 224 0.65 2.72 1.93
CA ARG A 224 1.12 2.55 0.54
C ARG A 224 2.56 3.05 0.33
N ARG A 225 2.92 4.19 0.92
CA ARG A 225 4.28 4.75 0.84
C ARG A 225 5.30 3.91 1.62
N PRO A 226 5.05 3.55 2.90
CA PRO A 226 5.92 2.64 3.62
C PRO A 226 6.07 1.27 2.92
N LEU A 227 5.00 0.73 2.35
CA LEU A 227 5.02 -0.54 1.62
C LEU A 227 5.95 -0.51 0.41
N ARG A 228 5.87 0.53 -0.43
CA ARG A 228 6.78 0.69 -1.59
C ARG A 228 8.24 0.73 -1.15
N TRP A 229 8.55 1.50 -0.10
CA TRP A 229 9.91 1.53 0.45
C TRP A 229 10.39 0.13 0.88
N ALA A 230 9.54 -0.67 1.52
CA ALA A 230 9.89 -2.01 1.94
C ALA A 230 10.09 -2.96 0.74
N GLN A 231 9.27 -2.83 -0.31
CA GLN A 231 9.43 -3.57 -1.56
C GLN A 231 10.79 -3.25 -2.23
N ASP A 232 11.15 -1.97 -2.33
CA ASP A 232 12.44 -1.53 -2.87
C ASP A 232 13.61 -2.05 -2.03
N ALA A 233 13.49 -1.99 -0.70
CA ALA A 233 14.51 -2.50 0.21
C ALA A 233 14.70 -4.03 0.07
N LEU A 234 13.62 -4.79 -0.04
CA LEU A 234 13.68 -6.25 -0.23
C LEU A 234 14.27 -6.63 -1.60
N ALA A 235 14.02 -5.85 -2.65
CA ALA A 235 14.62 -6.06 -3.95
C ALA A 235 16.16 -5.97 -3.91
N SER A 236 16.73 -5.17 -2.99
CA SER A 236 18.19 -5.10 -2.79
C SER A 236 18.78 -6.32 -2.08
N VAL A 237 17.96 -7.09 -1.36
CA VAL A 237 18.34 -8.32 -0.66
C VAL A 237 18.18 -9.54 -1.57
N ALA A 238 17.21 -9.50 -2.49
CA ALA A 238 17.05 -10.53 -3.51
C ALA A 238 18.33 -10.66 -4.35
N VAL A 239 18.74 -11.89 -4.63
CA VAL A 239 19.97 -12.18 -5.40
C VAL A 239 19.57 -12.91 -6.67
N PRO A 240 19.51 -12.22 -7.82
CA PRO A 240 19.36 -12.89 -9.10
C PRO A 240 20.59 -13.77 -9.35
N ARG A 241 20.39 -15.03 -9.73
CA ARG A 241 21.48 -15.81 -10.35
C ARG A 241 21.66 -15.33 -11.78
N GLY A 242 22.71 -14.56 -12.03
CA GLY A 242 23.13 -14.14 -13.37
C GLY A 242 23.92 -12.83 -13.36
N ARG A 243 25.12 -12.85 -13.95
CA ARG A 243 26.09 -11.74 -14.20
C ARG A 243 27.30 -11.56 -13.28
N GLY A 244 27.58 -12.44 -12.32
CA GLY A 244 28.86 -12.39 -11.60
C GLY A 244 29.32 -13.75 -11.09
N ARG A 245 30.43 -14.27 -11.65
CA ARG A 245 31.20 -15.34 -11.00
C ARG A 245 31.65 -14.82 -9.63
N GLY A 246 31.24 -15.48 -8.55
CA GLY A 246 31.80 -15.26 -7.20
C GLY A 246 30.91 -14.61 -6.14
N ARG A 247 29.65 -14.26 -6.40
CA ARG A 247 28.78 -13.70 -5.34
C ARG A 247 28.21 -14.82 -4.46
N ARG A 248 28.68 -14.92 -3.21
CA ARG A 248 28.16 -15.84 -2.18
C ARG A 248 26.66 -15.58 -1.97
N LEU A 249 25.84 -16.62 -2.04
CA LEU A 249 24.45 -16.54 -1.65
C LEU A 249 24.37 -16.29 -0.13
N PRO A 250 23.53 -15.36 0.34
CA PRO A 250 23.34 -15.16 1.77
C PRO A 250 22.71 -16.41 2.38
N SER A 251 23.22 -16.79 3.55
CA SER A 251 22.65 -17.85 4.38
C SER A 251 21.23 -17.50 4.82
N PRO A 252 20.39 -18.49 5.18
CA PRO A 252 19.04 -18.24 5.68
C PRO A 252 18.99 -17.22 6.83
N GLY A 253 19.90 -17.32 7.80
CA GLY A 253 19.98 -16.38 8.93
C GLY A 253 20.34 -14.95 8.50
N GLU A 254 21.30 -14.77 7.59
CA GLU A 254 21.66 -13.44 7.05
C GLU A 254 20.48 -12.79 6.30
N VAL A 255 19.64 -13.59 5.64
CA VAL A 255 18.43 -13.11 4.97
C VAL A 255 17.38 -12.69 5.99
N GLU A 256 17.13 -13.54 7.00
CA GLU A 256 16.16 -13.27 8.06
C GLU A 256 16.50 -12.01 8.84
N GLU A 257 17.75 -11.83 9.25
CA GLU A 257 18.22 -10.63 9.97
C GLU A 257 17.96 -9.35 9.15
N ARG A 258 18.30 -9.37 7.85
CA ARG A 258 18.04 -8.24 6.94
C ARG A 258 16.56 -7.97 6.78
N VAL A 259 15.74 -9.01 6.62
CA VAL A 259 14.29 -8.91 6.49
C VAL A 259 13.68 -8.31 7.76
N LEU A 260 14.09 -8.78 8.95
CA LEU A 260 13.65 -8.22 10.23
C LEU A 260 14.05 -6.75 10.40
N GLY A 261 15.26 -6.39 9.95
CA GLY A 261 15.70 -4.99 9.90
C GLY A 261 14.81 -4.11 9.02
N ILE A 262 14.42 -4.61 7.84
CA ILE A 262 13.50 -3.94 6.91
C ILE A 262 12.10 -3.83 7.53
N LEU A 263 11.55 -4.90 8.11
CA LEU A 263 10.25 -4.91 8.77
C LEU A 263 10.23 -3.95 9.98
N GLY A 264 11.32 -3.88 10.75
CA GLY A 264 11.49 -2.89 11.81
C GLY A 264 11.51 -1.44 11.28
N GLY A 265 12.18 -1.21 10.14
CA GLY A 265 12.12 0.08 9.44
C GLY A 265 10.72 0.44 8.95
N LEU A 266 9.98 -0.55 8.42
CA LEU A 266 8.59 -0.40 7.96
C LEU A 266 7.67 -0.03 9.13
N SER A 267 7.81 -0.73 10.25
CA SER A 267 7.11 -0.46 11.51
C SER A 267 7.29 1.00 11.95
N ARG A 268 8.55 1.49 11.99
CA ARG A 268 8.85 2.89 12.35
C ARG A 268 8.20 3.89 11.40
N ARG A 269 8.25 3.64 10.08
CA ARG A 269 7.65 4.53 9.07
C ARG A 269 6.13 4.59 9.18
N LEU A 270 5.46 3.45 9.39
CA LEU A 270 4.01 3.40 9.60
C LEU A 270 3.59 4.22 10.82
N ARG A 271 4.34 4.11 11.94
CA ARG A 271 4.09 4.92 13.15
C ARG A 271 4.31 6.41 12.87
N GLN A 272 5.42 6.78 12.23
CA GLN A 272 5.76 8.17 11.90
C GLN A 272 4.74 8.84 10.98
N GLU A 273 4.27 8.16 9.92
CA GLU A 273 3.28 8.72 9.01
C GLU A 273 1.95 9.01 9.72
N ARG A 274 1.52 8.13 10.66
CA ARG A 274 0.33 8.37 11.46
C ARG A 274 0.52 9.55 12.40
N SER A 275 1.60 9.58 13.18
CA SER A 275 1.89 10.70 14.09
C SER A 275 1.98 12.04 13.34
N GLY A 276 2.60 12.05 12.16
CA GLY A 276 2.68 13.23 11.31
C GLY A 276 1.31 13.70 10.79
N ARG A 277 0.41 12.78 10.44
CA ARG A 277 -0.97 13.11 10.04
C ARG A 277 -1.79 13.63 11.23
N THR A 278 -1.74 12.96 12.38
CA THR A 278 -2.42 13.39 13.60
C THR A 278 -1.94 14.77 14.06
N ARG A 279 -0.63 15.06 13.98
CA ARG A 279 -0.10 16.40 14.31
C ARG A 279 -0.58 17.46 13.32
N ARG A 280 -0.65 17.14 12.01
CA ARG A 280 -1.16 18.07 11.00
C ARG A 280 -2.65 18.36 11.15
N THR A 281 -3.46 17.36 11.52
CA THR A 281 -4.89 17.55 11.82
C THR A 281 -5.10 18.25 13.15
N GLY A 282 -4.29 17.93 14.18
CA GLY A 282 -4.27 18.61 15.47
C GLY A 282 -3.96 20.10 15.32
N HIS A 283 -2.89 20.46 14.63
CA HIS A 283 -2.60 21.87 14.32
C HIS A 283 -3.65 22.53 13.43
N ALA A 284 -4.32 21.80 12.54
CA ALA A 284 -5.43 22.37 11.76
C ALA A 284 -6.66 22.64 12.65
N GLN A 285 -6.89 21.81 13.66
CA GLN A 285 -8.00 21.93 14.61
C GLN A 285 -7.70 22.94 15.72
N GLU A 286 -6.49 22.97 16.27
CA GLU A 286 -5.98 24.02 17.15
C GLU A 286 -6.06 25.38 16.46
N ARG A 287 -5.63 25.52 15.20
CA ARG A 287 -5.80 26.77 14.43
C ARG A 287 -7.26 27.12 14.11
N HIS A 288 -8.16 26.14 14.16
CA HIS A 288 -9.60 26.38 14.00
C HIS A 288 -10.22 26.87 15.31
N GLN A 289 -9.76 26.33 16.44
CA GLN A 289 -10.22 26.65 17.80
C GLN A 289 -9.57 27.93 18.34
N SER A 290 -8.31 28.21 17.99
CA SER A 290 -7.57 29.39 18.43
C SER A 290 -7.89 30.65 17.62
N GLY A 291 -8.76 30.58 16.61
CA GLY A 291 -9.11 31.72 15.76
C GLY A 291 -7.95 32.23 14.86
N GLU A 292 -6.71 31.80 15.09
CA GLU A 292 -5.53 32.12 14.28
C GLU A 292 -5.51 31.33 12.97
N ARG A 293 -6.46 31.64 12.10
CA ARG A 293 -6.26 31.40 10.67
C ARG A 293 -5.21 32.38 10.14
N PRO A 294 -4.55 32.10 9.00
CA PRO A 294 -3.74 33.09 8.28
C PRO A 294 -4.64 34.19 7.69
N THR A 295 -5.35 34.93 8.56
CA THR A 295 -6.30 35.99 8.24
C THR A 295 -5.58 37.09 7.49
N ARG A 296 -4.41 37.54 7.95
CA ARG A 296 -3.67 38.64 7.30
C ARG A 296 -3.48 38.41 5.80
N LYS A 297 -3.08 37.21 5.37
CA LYS A 297 -2.86 36.92 3.94
C LYS A 297 -4.15 36.72 3.14
N ALA A 298 -5.19 36.16 3.75
CA ALA A 298 -6.50 36.06 3.12
C ALA A 298 -7.16 37.43 2.97
N LEU A 299 -6.97 38.32 3.95
CA LEU A 299 -7.42 39.71 3.92
C LEU A 299 -6.66 40.51 2.86
N ASP A 300 -5.34 40.35 2.78
CA ASP A 300 -4.52 40.97 1.73
C ASP A 300 -4.99 40.50 0.34
N ASP A 301 -5.17 39.18 0.16
CA ASP A 301 -5.67 38.62 -1.10
C ASP A 301 -7.07 39.18 -1.45
N VAL A 302 -7.97 39.43 -0.49
CA VAL A 302 -9.28 40.07 -0.74
C VAL A 302 -9.14 41.55 -1.14
N ARG A 303 -8.20 42.28 -0.53
CA ARG A 303 -7.97 43.70 -0.82
C ARG A 303 -7.38 43.90 -2.21
N THR A 304 -6.49 43.02 -2.64
CA THR A 304 -5.77 43.14 -3.92
C THR A 304 -6.41 42.38 -5.07
N ALA A 305 -7.31 41.42 -4.81
CA ALA A 305 -7.94 40.61 -5.86
C ALA A 305 -8.82 41.47 -6.80
N PRO A 306 -8.75 41.26 -8.13
CA PRO A 306 -9.68 41.87 -9.08
C PRO A 306 -11.09 41.27 -8.92
N ALA A 307 -12.13 41.97 -9.38
CA ALA A 307 -13.52 41.53 -9.26
C ALA A 307 -13.76 40.12 -9.85
N GLU A 308 -13.06 39.79 -10.93
CA GLU A 308 -13.11 38.49 -11.62
C GLU A 308 -12.59 37.31 -10.77
N ALA A 309 -11.79 37.59 -9.74
CA ALA A 309 -11.27 36.58 -8.82
C ALA A 309 -12.26 36.23 -7.69
N PHE A 310 -13.42 36.90 -7.63
CA PHE A 310 -14.49 36.62 -6.68
C PHE A 310 -15.54 35.73 -7.32
N LEU A 311 -15.77 34.59 -6.70
CA LEU A 311 -16.82 33.65 -7.08
C LEU A 311 -17.79 33.45 -5.91
N LEU A 312 -19.01 33.02 -6.21
CA LEU A 312 -20.00 32.60 -5.24
C LEU A 312 -20.12 31.07 -5.31
N ASP A 313 -19.94 30.41 -4.18
CA ASP A 313 -20.30 29.01 -3.99
C ASP A 313 -21.77 28.95 -3.56
N GLU A 314 -22.67 28.72 -4.53
CA GLU A 314 -24.12 28.69 -4.31
C GLU A 314 -24.53 27.58 -3.33
N ARG A 315 -23.75 26.49 -3.21
CA ARG A 315 -24.10 25.37 -2.33
C ARG A 315 -23.96 25.72 -0.86
N ASN A 316 -22.96 26.54 -0.53
CA ASN A 316 -22.60 26.86 0.84
C ASN A 316 -22.88 28.34 1.21
N ASP A 317 -23.41 29.11 0.26
CA ASP A 317 -23.60 30.57 0.35
C ASP A 317 -22.33 31.30 0.81
N THR A 318 -21.17 30.90 0.26
CA THR A 318 -19.88 31.51 0.60
C THR A 318 -19.25 32.24 -0.57
N LEU A 319 -18.60 33.36 -0.27
CA LEU A 319 -17.78 34.11 -1.21
C LEU A 319 -16.40 33.45 -1.32
N VAL A 320 -16.03 33.07 -2.52
CA VAL A 320 -14.76 32.43 -2.85
C VAL A 320 -13.83 33.47 -3.45
N VAL A 321 -12.63 33.64 -2.89
CA VAL A 321 -11.61 34.56 -3.39
C VAL A 321 -10.41 33.75 -3.85
N LEU A 322 -10.09 33.87 -5.14
CA LEU A 322 -8.94 33.22 -5.75
C LEU A 322 -7.69 34.07 -5.49
N GLY A 323 -6.85 33.61 -4.57
CA GLY A 323 -5.55 34.19 -4.28
C GLY A 323 -4.43 33.60 -5.14
N GLU A 324 -3.22 34.14 -4.99
CA GLU A 324 -2.07 33.69 -5.78
C GLU A 324 -1.71 32.21 -5.54
N ARG A 325 -1.09 31.59 -6.57
CA ARG A 325 -0.57 30.20 -6.53
C ARG A 325 -1.64 29.16 -6.18
N GLY A 326 -2.89 29.38 -6.61
CA GLY A 326 -4.00 28.45 -6.43
C GLY A 326 -4.53 28.39 -5.00
N ARG A 327 -4.23 29.40 -4.16
CA ARG A 327 -4.92 29.57 -2.87
C ARG A 327 -6.34 30.04 -3.12
N THR A 328 -7.29 29.48 -2.41
CA THR A 328 -8.70 29.78 -2.52
C THR A 328 -9.26 29.96 -1.12
N HIS A 329 -9.76 31.16 -0.86
CA HIS A 329 -10.32 31.55 0.43
C HIS A 329 -11.83 31.56 0.34
N PHE A 330 -12.50 31.14 1.40
CA PHE A 330 -13.95 31.10 1.49
C PHE A 330 -14.37 32.04 2.62
N PHE A 331 -15.28 32.96 2.34
CA PHE A 331 -15.81 33.93 3.29
C PHE A 331 -17.30 33.71 3.47
N THR A 332 -17.77 33.80 4.71
CA THR A 332 -19.21 33.80 5.01
C THR A 332 -19.83 35.12 4.54
N PRO A 333 -21.17 35.20 4.41
CA PRO A 333 -21.87 36.45 4.11
C PRO A 333 -21.56 37.57 5.12
N ALA A 334 -21.25 37.20 6.37
CA ALA A 334 -20.85 38.11 7.43
C ALA A 334 -19.37 38.56 7.36
N GLY A 335 -18.65 38.26 6.28
CA GLY A 335 -17.26 38.69 6.07
C GLY A 335 -16.20 37.90 6.84
N ARG A 336 -16.58 36.81 7.51
CA ARG A 336 -15.62 35.97 8.26
C ARG A 336 -14.99 34.93 7.34
N LEU A 337 -13.67 34.74 7.44
CA LEU A 337 -12.98 33.68 6.72
C LEU A 337 -13.48 32.30 7.21
N ALA A 338 -14.18 31.57 6.35
CA ALA A 338 -14.78 30.24 6.57
C ALA A 338 -13.81 29.09 6.29
N SER A 339 -12.90 29.22 5.31
CA SER A 339 -11.80 28.27 5.08
C SER A 339 -10.77 28.83 4.10
N SER A 340 -9.58 28.24 4.04
CA SER A 340 -8.57 28.50 3.00
C SER A 340 -7.96 27.19 2.53
N VAL A 341 -8.04 26.93 1.22
CA VAL A 341 -7.64 25.65 0.59
C VAL A 341 -6.81 25.95 -0.65
N ARG A 342 -5.97 25.00 -1.08
CA ARG A 342 -5.31 25.10 -2.40
C ARG A 342 -6.01 24.22 -3.41
N TYR A 343 -6.41 24.80 -4.53
CA TYR A 343 -6.92 24.07 -5.68
C TYR A 343 -5.94 24.17 -6.86
N SER A 344 -5.86 23.11 -7.67
CA SER A 344 -5.22 23.19 -8.98
C SER A 344 -6.07 24.02 -9.93
N ARG A 345 -5.44 24.59 -10.98
CA ARG A 345 -6.17 25.34 -12.02
C ARG A 345 -7.28 24.51 -12.67
N ASP A 346 -7.02 23.24 -12.91
CA ASP A 346 -7.99 22.31 -13.50
C ASP A 346 -9.21 22.08 -12.59
N ALA A 347 -8.99 22.00 -11.27
CA ALA A 347 -10.07 21.84 -10.30
C ALA A 347 -10.97 23.08 -10.21
N ILE A 348 -10.37 24.28 -10.28
CA ILE A 348 -11.12 25.56 -10.31
C ILE A 348 -11.96 25.63 -11.59
N ALA A 349 -11.35 25.38 -12.75
CA ALA A 349 -12.05 25.39 -14.04
C ALA A 349 -13.16 24.33 -14.13
N ALA A 350 -12.97 23.16 -13.54
CA ALA A 350 -14.00 22.13 -13.46
C ALA A 350 -15.20 22.57 -12.60
N LYS A 351 -14.95 23.26 -11.48
CA LYS A 351 -16.02 23.78 -10.59
C LYS A 351 -16.84 24.89 -11.24
N GLN A 352 -16.18 25.79 -11.98
CA GLN A 352 -16.85 26.83 -12.76
C GLN A 352 -17.68 26.23 -13.91
N ARG A 353 -17.12 25.28 -14.69
CA ARG A 353 -17.87 24.59 -15.77
C ARG A 353 -19.10 23.83 -15.27
N ARG A 354 -19.03 23.26 -14.07
CA ARG A 354 -20.15 22.57 -13.42
C ARG A 354 -21.16 23.53 -12.77
N GLY A 355 -20.97 24.84 -12.90
CA GLY A 355 -21.83 25.86 -12.32
C GLY A 355 -21.81 25.91 -10.79
N GLN A 356 -20.88 25.20 -10.13
CA GLN A 356 -20.79 25.17 -8.66
C GLN A 356 -20.28 26.50 -8.12
N TRP A 357 -19.36 27.13 -8.85
CA TRP A 357 -18.84 28.46 -8.55
C TRP A 357 -19.15 29.40 -9.70
N ARG A 358 -19.87 30.46 -9.40
CA ARG A 358 -20.29 31.47 -10.37
C ARG A 358 -19.62 32.80 -10.06
N PRO A 359 -19.50 33.74 -11.02
CA PRO A 359 -19.07 35.10 -10.72
C PRO A 359 -19.89 35.68 -9.57
N ALA A 360 -19.22 36.25 -8.57
CA ALA A 360 -19.90 36.85 -7.43
C ALA A 360 -20.61 38.16 -7.86
N PRO A 361 -21.83 38.44 -7.36
CA PRO A 361 -22.48 39.73 -7.56
C PRO A 361 -21.62 40.86 -6.98
N GLU A 362 -21.54 42.00 -7.68
CA GLU A 362 -20.73 43.15 -7.26
C GLU A 362 -21.10 43.66 -5.87
N GLU A 363 -22.39 43.65 -5.53
CA GLU A 363 -22.90 44.02 -4.21
C GLU A 363 -22.31 43.16 -3.09
N ARG A 364 -22.17 41.85 -3.32
CA ARG A 364 -21.61 40.89 -2.35
C ARG A 364 -20.11 41.09 -2.18
N VAL A 365 -19.41 41.40 -3.26
CA VAL A 365 -17.97 41.73 -3.24
C VAL A 365 -17.73 43.05 -2.48
N ALA A 366 -18.55 44.06 -2.74
CA ALA A 366 -18.50 45.35 -2.05
C ALA A 366 -18.78 45.20 -0.55
N ALA A 367 -19.82 44.44 -0.17
CA ALA A 367 -20.16 44.16 1.22
C ALA A 367 -19.02 43.42 1.96
N LEU A 368 -18.37 42.46 1.30
CA LEU A 368 -17.20 41.78 1.87
C LEU A 368 -16.03 42.75 2.09
N ARG A 369 -15.70 43.58 1.10
CA ARG A 369 -14.62 44.57 1.26
C ARG A 369 -14.92 45.61 2.35
N ALA A 370 -16.17 46.06 2.45
CA ALA A 370 -16.62 46.99 3.48
C ALA A 370 -16.53 46.37 4.89
N SER A 371 -17.02 45.14 5.07
CA SER A 371 -16.96 44.43 6.36
C SER A 371 -15.53 44.17 6.83
N LEU A 372 -14.60 43.93 5.90
CA LEU A 372 -13.17 43.75 6.21
C LEU A 372 -12.42 45.06 6.47
N THR A 373 -13.02 46.21 6.13
CA THR A 373 -12.49 47.55 6.42
C THR A 373 -13.06 48.07 7.74
N ALA A 374 -14.31 47.74 8.05
CA ALA A 374 -15.01 48.12 9.28
C ALA A 374 -14.69 47.21 10.49
N GLY A 375 -14.16 46.00 10.27
CA GLY A 375 -13.92 45.00 11.30
C GLY A 375 -12.45 44.75 11.62
N ALA A 376 -11.86 45.62 12.44
CA ALA A 376 -10.99 45.18 13.52
C ALA A 376 -11.71 45.49 14.84
N PRO A 377 -12.56 44.59 15.37
CA PRO A 377 -13.04 44.70 16.73
C PRO A 377 -12.09 43.99 17.69
N GLU A 378 -11.85 44.68 18.79
CA GLU A 378 -11.08 44.35 19.98
C GLU A 378 -11.30 42.93 20.51
N ASP A 379 -10.21 42.35 21.00
CA ASP A 379 -10.23 41.33 22.05
C ASP A 379 -10.97 41.91 23.26
N ALA A 380 -12.27 41.64 23.38
CA ALA A 380 -13.01 41.91 24.62
C ALA A 380 -12.63 40.82 25.64
N GLU A 381 -11.92 41.30 26.64
CA GLU A 381 -11.48 40.65 27.86
C GLU A 381 -12.51 39.71 28.51
N SER A 382 -11.93 38.71 29.15
CA SER A 382 -12.42 37.95 30.29
C SER A 382 -13.37 38.70 31.25
N GLY A 383 -14.52 38.06 31.52
CA GLY A 383 -15.20 38.01 32.82
C GLY A 383 -15.97 36.68 32.83
N HIS A 384 -15.65 35.67 33.64
CA HIS A 384 -15.88 35.53 35.08
C HIS A 384 -17.29 35.93 35.54
N GLU A 385 -17.87 35.04 36.36
CA GLU A 385 -19.21 35.02 37.01
C GLU A 385 -20.31 34.34 36.15
N ASP A 386 -20.92 33.20 36.52
CA ASP A 386 -21.01 32.43 37.79
C ASP A 386 -20.85 30.92 37.57
#